data_AF-A0A947BW28-F1
#
_entry.id   AF-A0A947BW28-F1
#
_cell.length_a   1.000
_cell.length_b   1.000
_cell.length_c   1.000
_cell.angle_alpha   90.00
_cell.angle_beta   90.00
_cell.angle_gamma   90.00
#
_symmetry.space_group_name_H-M   'P 1'
#
loop_
_entity.id
_entity.type
_entity.pdbx_description
1 polymer ?
#
loop_
_entity_poly.entity_id
_entity_poly.type
_entity_poly.pdbx_seq_one_letter_code
_entity_poly.pdbx_strand_id
1 'polypeptide(L)'
;GMTPLEALATGTINSAKYLGLDNEIGSIKVGKLADLAILDSNPLENIYATDKVHAVMLNGRLYDSKTMRELTGNWQPKPMYWLE
;
A
#
# COMPACT_ATOMS: atom_id res chain seq x y z
N GLY A 1 7.15 -3.38 24.07
CA GLY A 1 6.79 -3.46 22.63
C GLY A 1 6.21 -2.14 22.18
N MET A 2 6.06 -1.92 20.88
CA MET A 2 5.39 -0.73 20.34
C MET A 2 3.88 -0.86 20.46
N THR A 3 3.18 0.25 20.64
CA THR A 3 1.73 0.34 20.38
C THR A 3 1.45 0.09 18.90
N PRO A 4 0.23 -0.31 18.50
CA PRO A 4 -0.10 -0.48 17.09
C PRO A 4 0.12 0.79 16.26
N LEU A 5 -0.15 1.97 16.83
CA LEU A 5 0.12 3.25 16.18
C LEU A 5 1.62 3.50 15.96
N GLU A 6 2.45 3.25 16.97
CA GLU A 6 3.91 3.38 16.85
C GLU A 6 4.51 2.38 15.85
N ALA A 7 4.00 1.14 15.84
CA ALA A 7 4.40 0.13 14.87
C ALA A 7 4.04 0.55 13.44
N LEU A 8 2.81 1.04 13.23
CA LEU A 8 2.37 1.55 11.92
C LEU A 8 3.20 2.76 11.47
N ALA A 9 3.49 3.69 12.38
CA ALA A 9 4.34 4.84 12.09
C ALA A 9 5.78 4.42 11.73
N THR A 10 6.31 3.39 12.39
CA THR A 10 7.63 2.82 12.10
C THR A 10 7.69 2.22 10.70
N GLY A 11 6.66 1.47 10.30
CA GLY A 11 6.53 0.90 8.95
C GLY A 11 6.23 1.92 7.85
N THR A 12 5.99 3.19 8.17
CA THR A 12 5.60 4.24 7.21
C THR A 12 6.39 5.53 7.41
N ILE A 13 5.83 6.52 8.11
CA ILE A 13 6.36 7.89 8.18
C ILE A 13 7.73 8.00 8.84
N ASN A 14 8.04 7.18 9.86
CA ASN A 14 9.32 7.26 10.53
C ASN A 14 10.46 6.77 9.61
N SER A 15 10.21 5.71 8.84
CA SER A 15 11.15 5.22 7.84
C SER A 15 11.33 6.24 6.71
N ALA A 16 10.24 6.86 6.22
CA ALA A 16 10.32 7.92 5.22
C ALA A 16 11.16 9.12 5.72
N LYS A 17 10.92 9.59 6.94
CA LYS A 17 11.71 10.68 7.56
C LYS A 17 13.18 10.33 7.69
N TYR A 18 13.48 9.11 8.13
CA TYR A 18 14.86 8.64 8.28
C TYR A 18 15.62 8.64 6.95
N LEU A 19 14.93 8.34 5.85
CA LEU A 19 15.48 8.35 4.50
C LEU A 19 15.40 9.73 3.80
N GLY A 20 14.82 10.75 4.44
CA GLY A 20 14.58 12.06 3.82
C GLY A 20 13.53 12.07 2.72
N LEU A 21 12.63 11.07 2.71
CA LEU A 21 11.57 10.87 1.72
C LEU A 21 10.18 11.28 2.25
N ASP A 22 10.11 11.97 3.38
CA ASP A 22 8.85 12.34 4.01
C ASP A 22 8.14 13.53 3.34
N ASN A 23 8.71 14.11 2.28
CA ASN A 23 7.99 15.01 1.39
C ASN A 23 7.25 14.25 0.29
N GLU A 24 7.66 13.04 -0.06
CA GLU A 24 7.08 12.25 -1.15
C GLU A 24 6.17 11.12 -0.64
N ILE A 25 6.52 10.43 0.45
CA ILE A 25 5.86 9.18 0.90
C ILE A 25 5.62 9.12 2.41
N GLY A 26 5.03 8.01 2.87
CA GLY A 26 4.93 7.64 4.29
C GLY A 26 3.77 8.28 5.06
N SER A 27 2.97 9.16 4.44
CA SER A 27 1.75 9.70 5.06
C SER A 27 0.73 10.12 4.00
N ILE A 28 -0.54 10.16 4.36
CA ILE A 28 -1.61 10.65 3.48
C ILE A 28 -1.69 12.19 3.60
N LYS A 29 -1.09 12.90 2.65
CA LYS A 29 -1.14 14.37 2.53
C LYS A 29 -1.16 14.77 1.05
N VAL A 30 -1.78 15.91 0.75
CA VAL A 30 -1.77 16.49 -0.61
C VAL A 30 -0.33 16.78 -1.06
N GLY A 31 -0.02 16.48 -2.32
CA GLY A 31 1.31 16.66 -2.91
C GLY A 31 2.24 15.45 -2.81
N LYS A 32 1.85 14.41 -2.07
CA LYS A 32 2.59 13.15 -1.96
C LYS A 32 2.20 12.13 -3.03
N LEU A 33 3.03 11.12 -3.23
CA LEU A 33 2.70 9.97 -4.05
C LEU A 33 1.45 9.27 -3.48
N ALA A 34 0.58 8.83 -4.38
CA ALA A 34 -0.64 8.11 -4.04
C ALA A 34 -0.34 6.61 -3.84
N ASP A 35 0.48 6.33 -2.83
CA ASP A 35 0.85 4.98 -2.39
C ASP A 35 0.09 4.64 -1.10
N LEU A 36 -0.86 3.71 -1.19
CA LEU A 36 -1.80 3.39 -0.11
C LEU A 36 -1.99 1.88 0.01
N ALA A 37 -2.13 1.39 1.24
CA ALA A 37 -2.65 0.05 1.53
C ALA A 37 -4.06 0.18 2.14
N ILE A 38 -5.03 -0.52 1.55
CA ILE A 38 -6.41 -0.57 2.04
C ILE A 38 -6.56 -1.87 2.81
N LEU A 39 -6.98 -1.79 4.08
CA LEU A 39 -7.07 -2.94 4.98
C LEU A 39 -8.53 -3.31 5.26
N ASP A 40 -8.80 -4.60 5.45
CA ASP A 40 -10.14 -5.11 5.79
C ASP A 40 -10.53 -4.83 7.26
N SER A 41 -9.58 -4.42 8.11
CA SER A 41 -9.82 -4.18 9.54
C SER A 41 -8.89 -3.11 10.12
N ASN A 42 -9.25 -2.57 11.30
CA ASN A 42 -8.55 -1.46 11.95
C ASN A 42 -7.19 -1.88 12.54
N PRO A 43 -6.06 -1.37 12.04
CA PRO A 43 -4.73 -1.70 12.56
C PRO A 43 -4.42 -1.07 13.92
N LEU A 44 -5.21 -0.09 14.38
CA LEU A 44 -5.01 0.53 15.69
C LEU A 44 -5.56 -0.32 16.84
N GLU A 45 -6.53 -1.18 16.56
CA GLU A 45 -7.05 -2.17 17.53
C GLU A 45 -6.18 -3.43 17.54
N ASN A 46 -5.70 -3.85 16.36
CA ASN A 46 -4.83 -5.01 16.21
C ASN A 46 -3.85 -4.81 15.05
N ILE A 47 -2.55 -4.72 15.35
CA ILE A 47 -1.52 -4.46 14.34
C ILE A 47 -1.43 -5.55 13.26
N TYR A 48 -1.83 -6.79 13.55
CA TYR A 48 -1.88 -7.89 12.57
C TYR A 48 -2.95 -7.67 11.47
N ALA A 49 -3.82 -6.68 11.61
CA ALA A 49 -4.69 -6.24 10.53
C ALA A 49 -3.92 -5.75 9.29
N THR A 50 -2.65 -5.37 9.44
CA THR A 50 -1.77 -4.99 8.33
C THR A 50 -1.51 -6.12 7.34
N ASP A 51 -1.66 -7.39 7.74
CA ASP A 51 -1.57 -8.55 6.84
C ASP A 51 -2.86 -8.76 6.01
N LYS A 52 -3.96 -8.10 6.39
CA LYS A 52 -5.27 -8.24 5.75
C LYS A 52 -5.51 -7.10 4.76
N VAL A 53 -4.66 -7.05 3.74
CA VAL A 53 -4.73 -6.03 2.69
C VAL A 53 -5.82 -6.41 1.69
N HIS A 54 -6.80 -5.53 1.51
CA HIS A 54 -7.86 -5.63 0.52
C HIS A 54 -7.37 -5.25 -0.88
N ALA A 55 -6.68 -4.12 -0.97
CA ALA A 55 -6.18 -3.54 -2.20
C ALA A 55 -4.97 -2.66 -1.91
N VAL A 56 -4.15 -2.42 -2.92
CA VAL A 56 -3.01 -1.51 -2.85
C VAL A 56 -3.14 -0.49 -3.96
N MET A 57 -2.97 0.79 -3.64
CA MET A 57 -2.78 1.84 -4.62
C MET A 57 -1.29 2.10 -4.77
N LEU A 58 -0.78 2.08 -6.00
CA LEU A 58 0.61 2.41 -6.33
C LEU A 58 0.60 3.52 -7.37
N ASN A 59 1.20 4.67 -7.05
CA ASN A 59 1.25 5.84 -7.90
C ASN A 59 -0.12 6.19 -8.53
N GLY A 60 -1.20 6.08 -7.74
CA GLY A 60 -2.58 6.39 -8.18
C GLY A 60 -3.31 5.28 -8.94
N ARG A 61 -2.69 4.12 -9.17
CA ARG A 61 -3.33 2.96 -9.80
C ARG A 61 -3.70 1.95 -8.74
N LEU A 62 -4.96 1.50 -8.73
CA LEU A 62 -5.46 0.57 -7.72
C LEU A 62 -5.31 -0.87 -8.20
N TYR A 63 -4.89 -1.76 -7.31
CA TYR A 63 -4.71 -3.18 -7.58
C TYR A 63 -5.41 -4.01 -6.51
N ASP A 64 -6.05 -5.10 -6.93
CA ASP A 64 -6.52 -6.14 -6.04
C ASP A 64 -5.33 -6.87 -5.42
N SER A 65 -5.31 -7.03 -4.08
CA SER A 65 -4.15 -7.55 -3.37
C SER A 65 -3.86 -9.02 -3.63
N LYS A 66 -4.87 -9.81 -4.04
CA LYS A 66 -4.76 -11.26 -4.23
C LYS A 66 -4.34 -11.60 -5.64
N THR A 67 -4.89 -10.90 -6.61
CA THR A 67 -4.71 -11.18 -8.04
C THR A 67 -3.69 -10.26 -8.70
N MET A 68 -3.31 -9.17 -8.02
CA MET A 68 -2.50 -8.07 -8.58
C MET A 68 -3.11 -7.46 -9.85
N ARG A 69 -4.40 -7.72 -10.09
CA ARG A 69 -5.13 -7.14 -11.21
C ARG A 69 -5.40 -5.68 -10.88
N GLU A 70 -5.09 -4.81 -11.82
CA GLU A 70 -5.46 -3.40 -11.72
C GLU A 70 -6.99 -3.23 -11.81
N LEU A 71 -7.54 -2.40 -10.93
CA LEU A 71 -8.97 -2.13 -10.79
C LEU A 71 -9.38 -0.78 -11.41
N THR A 72 -8.45 0.16 -11.57
CA THR A 72 -8.69 1.52 -12.09
C THR A 72 -8.53 1.67 -13.60
N GLY A 73 -8.12 0.63 -14.32
CA GLY A 73 -7.77 0.72 -15.75
C GLY A 73 -8.28 -0.45 -16.59
N ASN A 74 -8.16 -0.30 -17.91
CA ASN A 74 -8.48 -1.34 -18.91
C ASN A 74 -7.37 -2.39 -19.03
N TRP A 75 -6.85 -2.89 -17.91
CA TRP A 75 -5.78 -3.89 -17.94
C TRP A 75 -6.25 -5.15 -18.67
N GLN A 76 -5.59 -5.45 -19.78
CA GLN A 76 -5.77 -6.66 -20.55
C GLN A 76 -4.61 -7.59 -20.21
N PRO A 77 -4.85 -8.83 -19.75
CA PRO A 77 -3.77 -9.79 -19.60
C PRO A 77 -3.06 -9.96 -20.95
N LYS A 78 -1.74 -9.80 -20.98
CA LYS A 78 -0.97 -10.14 -22.19
C LYS A 78 -1.16 -11.63 -22.47
N PRO A 79 -1.55 -12.03 -23.70
CA PRO A 79 -1.59 -13.45 -24.05
C PRO A 79 -0.23 -14.10 -23.79
N MET A 80 -0.24 -15.32 -23.27
CA MET A 80 0.98 -16.07 -23.02
C MET A 80 1.46 -16.71 -24.33
N TYR A 81 2.40 -16.08 -25.02
CA TYR A 81 2.90 -16.53 -26.33
C TYR A 81 3.98 -17.63 -26.27
N TRP A 82 4.10 -18.35 -25.15
CA TRP A 82 5.21 -19.30 -24.91
C TRP A 82 4.83 -20.78 -25.08
N LEU A 83 3.66 -21.08 -25.69
CA LEU A 83 3.15 -22.44 -25.88
C LEU A 83 2.89 -22.81 -27.36
N GLU A 84 3.53 -22.11 -28.30
CA GLU A 84 3.52 -22.48 -29.73
C GLU A 84 4.89 -23.01 -30.18
#